data_AF-A0AAU9DFS0-F1
#
_entry.id   AF-A0AAU9DFS0-F1
#
_cell.length_a   1.000
_cell.length_b   1.000
_cell.length_c   1.000
_cell.angle_alpha   90.00
_cell.angle_beta   90.00
_cell.angle_gamma   90.00
#
_symmetry.space_group_name_H-M   'P 1'
#
loop_
_entity.id
_entity.type
_entity.pdbx_description
1 polymer ?
#
loop_
_entity_poly.entity_id
_entity_poly.type
_entity_poly.pdbx_seq_one_letter_code
_entity_poly.pdbx_strand_id
1 'polypeptide(L)'
;MINYKKIQLIHIIKKELNLSDKEYREILKNAVGVESSKELDDIKFNLLMKYFIKTKHYKKNRNSITLKQKLYIKSLIKKLQWDNEHFENFLKKYEHINNLEKCTKVKATNIIVALKNILK
;
A
#
# COMPACT_ATOMS: atom_id res chain seq x y z
N MET A 1 -4.34 -1.82 -25.06
CA MET A 1 -4.85 -2.71 -24.00
C MET A 1 -3.70 -3.05 -23.07
N ILE A 2 -3.85 -2.83 -21.76
CA ILE A 2 -2.75 -3.04 -20.79
C ILE A 2 -2.52 -4.51 -20.44
N ASN A 3 -1.27 -4.84 -20.09
CA ASN A 3 -0.87 -6.18 -19.64
C ASN A 3 -1.50 -6.54 -18.28
N TYR A 4 -1.79 -7.82 -18.06
CA TYR A 4 -2.22 -8.43 -16.80
C TYR A 4 -1.48 -7.91 -15.55
N LYS A 5 -0.15 -7.72 -15.60
CA LYS A 5 0.63 -7.17 -14.46
C LYS A 5 0.17 -5.75 -14.07
N LYS A 6 -0.18 -4.92 -15.05
CA LYS A 6 -0.68 -3.55 -14.82
C LYS A 6 -2.09 -3.57 -14.24
N ILE A 7 -2.94 -4.48 -14.70
CA ILE A 7 -4.28 -4.70 -14.15
C ILE A 7 -4.19 -5.12 -12.67
N GLN A 8 -3.32 -6.07 -12.35
CA GLN A 8 -3.09 -6.49 -10.97
C GLN A 8 -2.65 -5.32 -10.08
N LEU A 9 -1.73 -4.46 -10.56
CA LEU A 9 -1.29 -3.30 -9.80
C LEU A 9 -2.45 -2.35 -9.46
N ILE A 10 -3.37 -2.13 -10.41
CA ILE A 10 -4.54 -1.29 -10.15
C ILE A 10 -5.45 -1.91 -9.09
N HIS A 11 -5.67 -3.23 -9.13
CA HIS A 11 -6.47 -3.91 -8.12
C HIS A 11 -5.81 -3.91 -6.74
N ILE A 12 -4.49 -4.02 -6.68
CA ILE A 12 -3.72 -3.85 -5.43
C ILE A 12 -3.94 -2.44 -4.88
N ILE A 13 -3.78 -1.40 -5.71
CA ILE A 13 -3.99 0.00 -5.30
C ILE A 13 -5.43 0.23 -4.84
N LYS A 14 -6.42 -0.29 -5.56
CA LYS A 14 -7.84 -0.23 -5.16
C LYS A 14 -8.04 -0.80 -3.75
N LYS A 15 -7.45 -1.97 -3.47
CA LYS A 15 -7.50 -2.60 -2.16
C LYS A 15 -6.76 -1.80 -1.08
N GLU A 16 -5.58 -1.26 -1.40
CA GLU A 16 -4.79 -0.45 -0.47
C GLU A 16 -5.48 0.87 -0.11
N LEU A 17 -6.18 1.48 -1.05
CA LEU A 17 -6.95 2.70 -0.84
C LEU A 17 -8.32 2.43 -0.21
N ASN A 18 -8.69 1.16 0.01
CA ASN A 18 -9.98 0.71 0.51
C ASN A 18 -11.17 1.32 -0.26
N LEU A 19 -11.01 1.47 -1.58
CA LEU A 19 -12.03 2.05 -2.45
C LEU A 19 -13.12 1.03 -2.73
N SER A 20 -14.37 1.46 -2.58
CA SER A 20 -15.52 0.73 -3.10
C SER A 20 -15.47 0.66 -4.63
N ASP A 21 -16.21 -0.29 -5.20
CA ASP A 21 -16.35 -0.42 -6.66
C ASP A 21 -16.88 0.86 -7.29
N LYS A 22 -17.79 1.56 -6.61
CA LYS A 22 -18.36 2.83 -7.07
C LYS A 22 -17.30 3.94 -7.10
N GLU A 23 -16.58 4.15 -6.01
CA GLU A 23 -15.52 5.17 -5.94
C GLU A 23 -14.40 4.89 -6.96
N TYR A 24 -14.05 3.62 -7.14
CA TYR A 24 -13.06 3.20 -8.12
C TYR A 24 -13.48 3.56 -9.56
N ARG A 25 -14.75 3.30 -9.93
CA ARG A 25 -15.28 3.68 -11.25
C ARG A 25 -15.34 5.19 -11.43
N GLU A 26 -15.72 5.94 -10.39
CA GLU A 26 -15.69 7.41 -10.43
C GLU A 26 -14.27 7.94 -10.65
N ILE A 27 -13.26 7.35 -10.02
CA ILE A 27 -11.85 7.71 -10.25
C ILE A 27 -11.41 7.41 -11.68
N LEU A 28 -11.78 6.25 -12.24
CA LEU A 28 -11.47 5.92 -13.63
C LEU A 28 -12.10 6.95 -14.60
N LYS A 29 -13.36 7.31 -14.37
CA LYS A 29 -14.07 8.29 -15.18
C LYS A 29 -13.45 9.69 -15.06
N ASN A 30 -13.13 10.12 -13.85
CA ASN A 30 -12.55 11.45 -13.60
C ASN A 30 -11.10 11.59 -14.04
N ALA A 31 -10.28 10.54 -13.91
CA ALA A 31 -8.85 10.60 -14.21
C ALA A 31 -8.56 10.42 -15.70
N VAL A 32 -9.30 9.54 -16.38
CA VAL A 32 -8.99 9.09 -17.74
C VAL A 32 -10.21 8.84 -18.63
N GLY A 33 -11.43 9.12 -18.13
CA GLY A 33 -12.65 9.07 -18.92
C GLY A 33 -13.16 7.67 -19.25
N VAL A 34 -12.77 6.63 -18.49
CA VAL A 34 -13.20 5.24 -18.76
C VAL A 34 -14.05 4.68 -17.63
N GLU A 35 -14.90 3.69 -17.93
CA GLU A 35 -15.76 3.05 -16.92
C GLU A 35 -15.15 1.77 -16.37
N SER A 36 -14.21 1.16 -17.10
CA SER A 36 -13.57 -0.10 -16.73
C SER A 36 -12.05 -0.10 -16.94
N SER A 37 -11.34 -0.82 -16.08
CA SER A 37 -9.91 -1.09 -16.24
C SER A 37 -9.57 -1.84 -17.53
N LYS A 38 -10.55 -2.53 -18.13
CA LYS A 38 -10.42 -3.21 -19.42
C LYS A 38 -10.19 -2.25 -20.59
N GLU A 39 -10.66 -1.01 -20.46
CA GLU A 39 -10.56 0.04 -21.49
C GLU A 39 -9.27 0.87 -21.38
N LEU A 40 -8.40 0.51 -20.44
CA LEU A 40 -7.12 1.19 -20.26
C LEU A 40 -6.12 0.79 -21.35
N ASP A 41 -5.53 1.81 -21.96
CA ASP A 41 -4.27 1.73 -22.69
C ASP A 41 -3.11 2.18 -21.79
N ASP A 42 -1.88 2.09 -22.30
CA ASP A 42 -0.69 2.43 -21.51
C ASP A 42 -0.61 3.90 -21.12
N ILE A 43 -1.17 4.80 -21.94
CA ILE A 43 -1.18 6.25 -21.70
C ILE A 43 -2.16 6.56 -20.57
N LYS A 44 -3.40 6.07 -20.68
CA LYS A 44 -4.44 6.18 -19.66
C LYS A 44 -3.99 5.52 -18.36
N PHE A 45 -3.34 4.35 -18.42
CA PHE A 45 -2.76 3.73 -17.23
C PHE A 45 -1.77 4.67 -16.52
N ASN A 46 -0.84 5.28 -17.25
CA ASN A 46 0.12 6.20 -16.67
C ASN A 46 -0.54 7.46 -16.09
N LEU A 47 -1.58 7.98 -16.75
CA LEU A 47 -2.37 9.11 -16.26
C LEU A 47 -3.14 8.75 -14.98
N LEU A 48 -3.75 7.58 -14.93
CA LEU A 48 -4.44 7.04 -13.76
C LEU A 48 -3.47 6.86 -12.58
N MET A 49 -2.27 6.32 -12.84
CA MET A 49 -1.22 6.21 -11.82
C MET A 49 -0.77 7.59 -11.31
N LYS A 50 -0.57 8.57 -12.21
CA LYS A 50 -0.28 9.96 -11.82
C LYS A 50 -1.43 10.57 -11.02
N TYR A 51 -2.68 10.28 -11.37
CA TYR A 51 -3.85 10.73 -10.65
C TYR A 51 -3.88 10.16 -9.24
N PHE A 52 -3.68 8.84 -9.08
CA PHE A 52 -3.58 8.22 -7.76
C PHE A 52 -2.49 8.87 -6.92
N ILE A 53 -1.28 9.07 -7.48
CA ILE A 53 -0.17 9.73 -6.77
C ILE A 53 -0.50 11.18 -6.36
N LYS A 54 -1.27 11.92 -7.18
CA LYS A 54 -1.64 13.32 -6.93
C LYS A 54 -2.84 13.47 -5.99
N THR A 55 -3.83 12.58 -6.06
CA THR A 55 -5.03 12.65 -5.22
C THR A 55 -4.71 12.31 -3.78
N LYS A 56 -5.47 12.92 -2.87
CA LYS A 56 -5.33 12.81 -1.41
C LYS A 56 -5.24 11.36 -0.89
N HIS A 57 -5.74 10.39 -1.66
CA HIS A 57 -5.73 8.96 -1.32
C HIS A 57 -4.32 8.35 -1.27
N TYR A 58 -3.37 8.78 -2.12
CA TYR A 58 -1.95 8.41 -2.00
C TYR A 58 -1.18 9.39 -1.09
N LYS A 59 -1.73 10.59 -0.83
CA LYS A 59 -1.27 11.50 0.22
C LYS A 59 -1.82 11.13 1.61
N LYS A 60 -1.86 9.86 2.00
CA LYS A 60 -1.77 9.59 3.44
C LYS A 60 -0.33 9.92 3.80
N ASN A 61 -0.05 11.18 4.15
CA ASN A 61 1.22 11.80 4.57
C ASN A 61 2.50 11.46 3.76
N ARG A 62 3.29 12.47 3.38
CA ARG A 62 4.71 12.29 2.97
C ARG A 62 5.51 11.46 3.99
N ASN A 63 5.02 11.41 5.22
CA ASN A 63 5.57 10.70 6.35
C ASN A 63 4.97 9.30 6.55
N SER A 64 4.03 8.80 5.74
CA SER A 64 3.50 7.43 5.88
C SER A 64 4.49 6.39 5.41
N ILE A 65 4.34 5.18 5.95
CA ILE A 65 5.11 4.01 5.54
C ILE A 65 5.08 3.81 4.02
N THR A 66 6.26 3.57 3.44
CA THR A 66 6.36 3.26 2.01
C THR A 66 5.98 1.81 1.72
N LEU A 67 5.51 1.52 0.51
CA LEU A 67 5.24 0.15 0.06
C LEU A 67 6.48 -0.76 0.20
N LYS A 68 7.67 -0.25 -0.12
CA LYS A 68 8.93 -1.00 0.05
C LYS A 68 9.17 -1.39 1.51
N GLN A 69 9.01 -0.45 2.45
CA GLN A 69 9.14 -0.72 3.89
C GLN A 69 8.10 -1.74 4.36
N LYS A 70 6.83 -1.60 3.92
CA LYS A 70 5.74 -2.51 4.26
C LYS A 70 6.02 -3.95 3.81
N LEU A 71 6.45 -4.12 2.56
CA LEU A 71 6.81 -5.45 2.03
C LEU A 71 8.02 -6.04 2.74
N TYR A 72 9.00 -5.22 3.10
CA TYR A 72 10.18 -5.67 3.82
C TYR A 72 9.88 -6.11 5.25
N ILE A 73 9.06 -5.35 5.97
CA ILE A 73 8.58 -5.74 7.31
C ILE A 73 7.85 -7.09 7.25
N LYS A 74 6.96 -7.29 6.25
CA LYS A 74 6.28 -8.57 6.05
C LYS A 74 7.23 -9.74 5.80
N SER A 75 8.32 -9.52 5.05
CA SER A 75 9.30 -10.58 4.81
C SER A 75 10.11 -10.93 6.07
N LEU A 76 10.40 -9.96 6.94
CA LEU A 76 11.05 -10.19 8.22
C LEU A 76 10.15 -10.98 9.19
N ILE A 77 8.88 -10.59 9.31
CA ILE A 77 7.87 -11.32 10.11
C ILE A 77 7.78 -12.77 9.66
N LYS A 78 7.72 -13.01 8.33
CA LYS A 78 7.69 -14.36 7.78
C LYS A 78 8.94 -15.17 8.14
N LYS A 79 10.12 -14.55 8.13
CA LYS A 79 11.38 -15.21 8.53
C LYS A 79 11.42 -15.55 10.03
N LEU A 80 10.84 -14.67 10.86
CA LEU A 80 10.68 -14.88 12.30
C LEU A 80 9.56 -15.88 12.63
N GLN A 81 8.79 -16.33 11.64
CA GLN A 81 7.61 -17.19 11.80
C GLN A 81 6.57 -16.62 12.79
N TRP A 82 6.48 -15.29 12.87
CA TRP A 82 5.49 -14.63 13.70
C TRP A 82 4.11 -14.68 13.03
N ASP A 83 3.09 -14.98 13.83
CA ASP A 83 1.71 -14.79 13.42
C ASP A 83 1.30 -13.31 13.49
N ASN A 84 0.10 -13.03 13.00
CA ASN A 84 -0.41 -11.66 12.97
C ASN A 84 -0.63 -11.10 14.39
N GLU A 85 -1.02 -11.94 15.35
CA GLU A 85 -1.32 -11.50 16.72
C GLU A 85 -0.04 -11.08 17.46
N HIS A 86 1.02 -11.87 17.34
CA HIS A 86 2.35 -11.56 17.86
C HIS A 86 2.84 -10.24 17.27
N PHE A 87 2.71 -10.07 15.95
CA PHE A 87 3.13 -8.83 15.30
C PHE A 87 2.30 -7.62 15.76
N GLU A 88 0.99 -7.76 15.92
CA GLU A 88 0.14 -6.69 16.46
C GLU A 88 0.51 -6.34 17.91
N ASN A 89 0.80 -7.33 18.74
CA ASN A 89 1.25 -7.12 20.12
C ASN A 89 2.62 -6.42 20.17
N PHE A 90 3.53 -6.80 19.28
CA PHE A 90 4.80 -6.10 19.09
C PHE A 90 4.57 -4.62 18.71
N LEU A 91 3.71 -4.35 17.73
CA LEU A 91 3.40 -2.98 17.30
C LEU A 91 2.76 -2.14 18.42
N LYS A 92 1.86 -2.73 19.22
CA LYS A 92 1.25 -2.06 20.37
C LYS A 92 2.28 -1.73 21.45
N LYS A 93 3.18 -2.68 21.75
CA LYS A 93 4.17 -2.57 22.81
C LYS A 93 5.27 -1.54 22.50
N TYR A 94 5.81 -1.56 21.29
CA TYR A 94 7.01 -0.77 20.96
C TYR A 94 6.72 0.51 20.17
N GLU A 95 5.64 0.54 19.39
CA GLU A 95 5.34 1.66 18.48
C GLU A 95 4.02 2.36 18.79
N HIS A 96 3.27 1.85 19.79
CA HIS A 96 1.94 2.33 20.20
C HIS A 96 0.97 2.45 19.02
N ILE A 97 1.04 1.52 18.08
CA ILE A 97 0.13 1.45 16.93
C ILE A 97 -0.48 0.06 16.83
N ASN A 98 -1.71 0.01 16.35
CA ASN A 98 -2.49 -1.22 16.25
C ASN A 98 -2.39 -1.84 14.85
N ASN A 99 -1.85 -1.10 13.88
CA ASN A 99 -1.79 -1.54 12.49
C ASN A 99 -0.64 -0.83 11.77
N LEU A 100 0.07 -1.59 10.93
CA LEU A 100 1.12 -1.12 10.03
C LEU A 100 0.65 -0.01 9.08
N GLU A 101 -0.64 0.03 8.70
CA GLU A 101 -1.21 1.10 7.85
C GLU A 101 -1.29 2.48 8.55
N LYS A 102 -1.10 2.51 9.88
CA LYS A 102 -0.99 3.76 10.67
C LYS A 102 0.47 4.17 10.89
N CYS A 103 1.43 3.41 10.36
CA CYS A 103 2.85 3.62 10.59
C CYS A 103 3.42 4.75 9.73
N THR A 104 4.36 5.50 10.28
CA THR A 104 5.14 6.52 9.56
C THR A 104 6.42 5.92 8.99
N LYS A 105 7.11 6.59 8.06
CA LYS A 105 8.41 6.15 7.53
C LYS A 105 9.45 5.96 8.62
N VAL A 106 9.46 6.87 9.60
CA VAL A 106 10.40 6.85 10.72
C VAL A 106 10.14 5.62 11.60
N LYS A 107 8.89 5.44 12.01
CA LYS A 107 8.48 4.26 12.79
C LYS A 107 8.73 2.96 12.02
N ALA A 108 8.47 2.94 10.72
CA ALA A 108 8.73 1.77 9.88
C ALA A 108 10.23 1.43 9.84
N THR A 109 11.12 2.42 9.77
CA THR A 109 12.56 2.20 9.88
C THR A 109 12.94 1.63 11.24
N ASN A 110 12.37 2.16 12.34
CA ASN A 110 12.62 1.64 13.69
C ASN A 110 12.16 0.18 13.84
N ILE A 111 10.96 -0.15 13.35
CA ILE A 111 10.44 -1.53 13.31
C ILE A 111 11.40 -2.44 12.53
N ILE A 112 11.89 -2.00 11.37
CA ILE A 112 12.84 -2.79 10.57
C ILE A 112 14.12 -3.08 11.34
N VAL A 113 14.68 -2.07 12.02
CA VAL A 113 15.89 -2.23 12.84
C VAL A 113 15.63 -3.20 14.00
N ALA A 114 14.50 -3.05 14.69
CA ALA A 114 14.13 -3.92 15.80
C ALA A 114 13.94 -5.38 15.33
N LEU A 115 13.17 -5.62 14.27
CA LEU A 115 12.96 -6.97 13.72
C LEU A 115 14.27 -7.60 13.24
N LYS A 116 15.19 -6.82 12.66
CA LYS A 116 16.53 -7.29 12.30
C LYS A 116 17.36 -7.72 13.50
N ASN A 117 17.26 -6.98 14.61
CA ASN A 117 17.96 -7.34 15.85
C ASN A 117 17.41 -8.61 16.48
N ILE A 118 16.10 -8.88 16.34
CA ILE A 118 15.48 -10.12 16.80
C ILE A 118 15.83 -11.31 15.91
N LEU A 119 16.02 -11.08 14.60
CA LEU A 119 16.36 -12.13 13.64
C LEU A 119 17.83 -12.57 13.71
N LYS A 120 18.70 -11.85 14.44
CA LYS A 120 20.08 -12.27 14.70
C LYS A 120 20.11 -13.55 15.52
#